data_AF-A0A355BS15-F1
#
_entry.id   AF-A0A355BS15-F1
#
_cell.length_a   1.000
_cell.length_b   1.000
_cell.length_c   1.000
_cell.angle_alpha   90.00
_cell.angle_beta   90.00
_cell.angle_gamma   90.00
#
_symmetry.space_group_name_H-M   'P 1'
#
loop_
_entity.id
_entity.type
_entity.pdbx_description
1 polymer ?
#
loop_
_entity_poly.entity_id
_entity_poly.type
_entity_poly.pdbx_seq_one_letter_code
_entity_poly.pdbx_strand_id
1 'polypeptide(L)'
;MQATDHITLQPLKVVILGPECTGKTDLSNFLANHYNTSWVPEYARAFLNKLNRPYELSDLIKIAHGQIRLEEEWIQNANQLLVCDTNLMVIKVWSEEKFGHCPEEIINVMNSRHYDLQLLTNVDIPWENDPQREHPTRRDYFWKRYREETARTGVPTVEISGPREQRQQTAVQAIDKILQRKVSS
;
A
#
# COMPACT_ATOMS: atom_id res chain seq x y z
N MET A 1 -15.67 10.10 -40.25
CA MET A 1 -15.79 10.12 -38.78
C MET A 1 -14.70 9.22 -38.25
N GLN A 2 -13.53 9.79 -37.94
CA GLN A 2 -12.39 9.01 -37.44
C GLN A 2 -12.67 8.69 -35.98
N ALA A 3 -12.71 7.40 -35.65
CA ALA A 3 -12.63 6.94 -34.27
C ALA A 3 -11.24 7.34 -33.77
N THR A 4 -11.18 8.28 -32.83
CA THR A 4 -9.97 8.49 -32.05
C THR A 4 -9.81 7.26 -31.16
N ASP A 5 -8.90 6.38 -31.54
CA ASP A 5 -8.40 5.33 -30.65
C ASP A 5 -7.81 6.02 -29.41
N HIS A 6 -8.62 6.14 -28.35
CA HIS A 6 -8.13 6.54 -27.05
C HIS A 6 -7.26 5.40 -26.53
N ILE A 7 -5.94 5.52 -26.69
CA ILE A 7 -4.98 4.71 -25.95
C ILE A 7 -5.27 4.97 -24.47
N THR A 8 -6.01 4.07 -23.83
CA THR A 8 -6.27 4.12 -22.40
C THR A 8 -5.01 3.62 -21.72
N LEU A 9 -4.10 4.55 -21.42
CA LEU A 9 -2.92 4.25 -20.63
C LEU A 9 -3.38 3.73 -19.26
N GLN A 10 -3.05 2.48 -18.94
CA GLN A 10 -3.32 1.87 -17.64
C GLN A 10 -2.84 2.78 -16.50
N PRO A 11 -3.62 3.05 -15.45
CA PRO A 11 -3.19 3.91 -14.35
C PRO A 11 -1.88 3.42 -13.71
N LEU A 12 -0.97 4.32 -13.35
CA LEU A 12 0.18 3.95 -12.52
C LEU A 12 -0.32 3.52 -11.15
N LYS A 13 0.33 2.54 -10.51
CA LYS A 13 -0.01 2.10 -9.16
C LYS A 13 1.07 2.51 -8.17
N VAL A 14 0.68 3.30 -7.17
CA VAL A 14 1.54 3.70 -6.06
C VAL A 14 1.03 3.02 -4.80
N VAL A 15 1.87 2.24 -4.14
CA VAL A 15 1.52 1.59 -2.88
C VAL A 15 2.17 2.30 -1.70
N ILE A 16 1.41 2.47 -0.63
CA ILE A 16 1.90 3.01 0.65
C ILE A 16 2.09 1.85 1.62
N LEU A 17 3.31 1.76 2.15
CA LEU A 17 3.76 0.68 3.02
C LEU A 17 4.32 1.24 4.32
N GLY A 18 4.41 0.38 5.32
CA GLY A 18 5.04 0.70 6.59
C GLY A 18 4.27 0.14 7.80
N PRO A 19 4.89 0.22 9.00
CA PRO A 19 4.30 -0.26 10.24
C PRO A 19 2.95 0.33 10.58
N GLU A 20 2.32 -0.23 11.61
CA GLU A 20 1.13 0.36 12.22
C GLU A 20 1.42 1.79 12.71
N CYS A 21 0.43 2.67 12.60
CA CYS A 21 0.53 4.05 13.09
C CYS A 21 1.69 4.86 12.48
N THR A 22 1.81 4.84 11.15
CA THR A 22 2.80 5.64 10.39
C THR A 22 2.17 6.62 9.38
N GLY A 23 0.84 6.79 9.43
CA GLY A 23 0.11 7.76 8.61
C GLY A 23 -0.18 7.33 7.18
N LYS A 24 -0.21 6.01 6.90
CA LYS A 24 -0.48 5.47 5.55
C LYS A 24 -1.84 5.90 5.00
N THR A 25 -2.90 5.72 5.78
CA THR A 25 -4.26 6.10 5.37
C THR A 25 -4.35 7.62 5.17
N ASP A 26 -3.82 8.42 6.10
CA ASP A 26 -3.83 9.88 5.95
C ASP A 26 -3.10 10.36 4.69
N LEU A 27 -1.94 9.76 4.40
CA LEU A 27 -1.16 10.07 3.21
C LEU A 27 -1.90 9.64 1.94
N SER A 28 -2.50 8.46 1.95
CA SER A 28 -3.30 7.97 0.83
C SER A 28 -4.45 8.94 0.52
N ASN A 29 -5.08 9.53 1.55
CA ASN A 29 -6.25 10.41 1.39
C ASN A 29 -5.84 11.70 0.72
N PHE A 30 -4.75 12.23 1.24
CA PHE A 30 -4.14 13.42 0.68
C PHE A 30 -3.80 13.22 -0.79
N LEU A 31 -3.16 12.10 -1.15
CA LEU A 31 -2.76 11.82 -2.53
C LEU A 31 -3.96 11.61 -3.47
N ALA A 32 -4.98 10.87 -3.02
CA ALA A 32 -6.22 10.69 -3.78
C ALA A 32 -6.88 12.04 -4.11
N ASN A 33 -7.00 12.93 -3.11
CA ASN A 33 -7.55 14.27 -3.31
C ASN A 33 -6.64 15.15 -4.18
N HIS A 34 -5.32 15.13 -3.95
CA HIS A 34 -4.35 15.95 -4.68
C HIS A 34 -4.34 15.62 -6.19
N TYR A 35 -4.40 14.34 -6.54
CA TYR A 35 -4.40 13.88 -7.93
C TYR A 35 -5.80 13.67 -8.51
N ASN A 36 -6.85 14.02 -7.77
CA ASN A 36 -8.25 13.78 -8.14
C ASN A 36 -8.48 12.33 -8.64
N THR A 37 -8.05 11.36 -7.83
CA THR A 37 -8.08 9.93 -8.17
C THR A 37 -8.60 9.07 -7.02
N SER A 38 -8.78 7.78 -7.31
CA SER A 38 -9.19 6.76 -6.36
C SER A 38 -8.00 6.22 -5.54
N TRP A 39 -8.27 5.87 -4.28
CA TRP A 39 -7.37 5.07 -3.44
C TRP A 39 -7.94 3.68 -3.17
N VAL A 40 -7.16 2.70 -2.75
CA VAL A 40 -7.67 1.41 -2.27
C VAL A 40 -7.47 1.39 -0.75
N PRO A 41 -8.53 1.26 0.06
CA PRO A 41 -8.39 1.21 1.52
C PRO A 41 -7.89 -0.17 1.98
N GLU A 42 -7.36 -0.21 3.21
CA GLU A 42 -6.79 -1.44 3.77
C GLU A 42 -7.89 -2.45 4.07
N TYR A 43 -7.96 -3.52 3.29
CA TYR A 43 -9.01 -4.53 3.42
C TYR A 43 -8.98 -5.20 4.79
N ALA A 44 -7.78 -5.41 5.36
CA ALA A 44 -7.58 -5.99 6.67
C ALA A 44 -8.37 -5.23 7.76
N ARG A 45 -8.40 -3.89 7.72
CA ARG A 45 -9.15 -3.07 8.70
C ARG A 45 -10.63 -3.42 8.70
N ALA A 46 -11.24 -3.47 7.52
CA ALA A 46 -12.66 -3.78 7.36
C ALA A 46 -12.99 -5.23 7.73
N PHE A 47 -12.10 -6.16 7.41
CA PHE A 47 -12.26 -7.58 7.73
C PHE A 47 -12.15 -7.84 9.24
N LEU A 48 -11.08 -7.35 9.88
CA LEU A 48 -10.79 -7.58 11.28
C LEU A 48 -11.80 -6.89 12.21
N ASN A 49 -12.34 -5.72 11.83
CA ASN A 49 -13.42 -5.06 12.59
C ASN A 49 -14.69 -5.90 12.71
N LYS A 50 -14.93 -6.84 11.79
CA LYS A 50 -16.10 -7.74 11.80
C LYS A 50 -15.79 -9.08 12.44
N LEU A 51 -14.52 -9.34 12.78
CA LEU A 51 -14.07 -10.61 13.30
C LEU A 51 -14.12 -10.60 14.83
N ASN A 52 -15.00 -11.42 15.40
CA ASN A 52 -15.21 -11.50 16.86
C ASN A 52 -14.28 -12.51 17.54
N ARG A 53 -13.17 -12.89 16.89
CA ARG A 53 -12.14 -13.79 17.40
C ARG A 53 -10.76 -13.33 16.90
N PRO A 54 -9.65 -13.79 17.50
CA PRO A 54 -8.34 -13.64 16.89
C PRO A 54 -8.34 -14.17 15.46
N TYR A 55 -7.69 -13.46 14.53
CA TYR A 55 -7.55 -13.95 13.16
C TYR A 55 -6.58 -15.14 13.10
N GLU A 56 -6.85 -16.01 12.15
CA GLU A 56 -6.06 -17.20 11.88
C GLU A 56 -5.37 -17.07 10.52
N LEU A 57 -4.44 -17.97 10.23
CA LEU A 57 -3.72 -17.99 8.95
C LEU A 57 -4.67 -18.03 7.74
N SER A 58 -5.79 -18.77 7.84
CA SER A 58 -6.80 -18.86 6.78
C SER A 58 -7.52 -17.54 6.51
N ASP A 59 -7.58 -16.64 7.50
CA ASP A 59 -8.15 -15.31 7.31
C ASP A 59 -7.20 -14.39 6.54
N LEU A 60 -5.89 -14.58 6.66
CA LEU A 60 -4.91 -13.82 5.86
C LEU A 60 -5.05 -14.09 4.36
N ILE A 61 -5.39 -15.32 3.97
CA ILE A 61 -5.69 -15.67 2.57
C ILE A 61 -6.93 -14.91 2.08
N LYS A 62 -8.00 -14.85 2.90
CA LYS A 62 -9.21 -14.08 2.57
C LYS A 62 -8.92 -12.58 2.48
N ILE A 63 -8.10 -12.06 3.39
CA ILE A 63 -7.67 -10.65 3.38
C ILE A 63 -6.86 -10.36 2.12
N ALA A 64 -5.95 -11.26 1.70
CA ALA A 64 -5.17 -11.10 0.47
C ALA A 64 -6.07 -11.04 -0.76
N HIS A 65 -7.02 -11.96 -0.91
CA HIS A 65 -8.00 -11.93 -2.00
C HIS A 65 -8.89 -10.69 -1.95
N GLY A 66 -9.30 -10.26 -0.75
CA GLY A 66 -10.07 -9.05 -0.55
C GLY A 66 -9.32 -7.79 -1.02
N GLN A 67 -8.04 -7.66 -0.64
CA GLN A 67 -7.19 -6.55 -1.05
C GLN A 67 -7.03 -6.51 -2.57
N ILE A 68 -6.70 -7.65 -3.18
CA ILE A 68 -6.57 -7.78 -4.63
C ILE A 68 -7.85 -7.39 -5.37
N ARG A 69 -8.99 -7.89 -4.90
CA ARG A 69 -10.27 -7.56 -5.51
C ARG A 69 -10.55 -6.06 -5.45
N LEU A 70 -10.26 -5.41 -4.32
CA LEU A 70 -10.40 -3.95 -4.24
C LEU A 70 -9.47 -3.21 -5.21
N GLU A 71 -8.22 -3.65 -5.37
CA GLU A 71 -7.30 -3.05 -6.34
C GLU A 71 -7.84 -3.17 -7.78
N GLU A 72 -8.40 -4.32 -8.15
CA GLU A 72 -8.97 -4.58 -9.47
C GLU A 72 -10.28 -3.82 -9.74
N GLU A 73 -11.11 -3.63 -8.70
CA GLU A 73 -12.34 -2.85 -8.79
C GLU A 73 -12.07 -1.35 -8.90
N TRP A 74 -11.16 -0.82 -8.08
CA TRP A 74 -10.96 0.62 -7.96
C TRP A 74 -10.06 1.19 -9.06
N ILE A 75 -9.21 0.37 -9.70
CA ILE A 75 -8.44 0.83 -10.86
C ILE A 75 -9.33 1.26 -12.02
N GLN A 76 -10.55 0.72 -12.14
CA GLN A 76 -11.50 1.13 -13.18
C GLN A 76 -12.00 2.57 -13.00
N ASN A 77 -11.92 3.09 -11.78
CA ASN A 77 -12.31 4.46 -11.41
C ASN A 77 -11.09 5.37 -11.19
N ALA A 78 -9.87 4.88 -11.43
CA ALA A 78 -8.65 5.66 -11.34
C ALA A 78 -8.42 6.44 -12.63
N ASN A 79 -7.76 7.59 -12.52
CA ASN A 79 -7.36 8.39 -13.66
C ASN A 79 -5.97 7.93 -14.17
N GLN A 80 -4.98 8.81 -14.20
CA GLN A 80 -3.58 8.47 -14.47
C GLN A 80 -2.89 7.65 -13.36
N LEU A 81 -3.46 7.59 -12.15
CA LEU A 81 -2.84 7.07 -10.92
C LEU A 81 -3.86 6.32 -10.05
N LEU A 82 -3.50 5.17 -9.47
CA LEU A 82 -4.19 4.51 -8.37
C LEU A 82 -3.28 4.49 -7.13
N VAL A 83 -3.80 4.89 -5.97
CA VAL A 83 -3.09 4.83 -4.69
C VAL A 83 -3.56 3.61 -3.90
N CYS A 84 -2.67 2.80 -3.31
CA CYS A 84 -3.04 1.60 -2.56
C CYS A 84 -2.54 1.65 -1.10
N ASP A 85 -3.47 1.55 -0.15
CA ASP A 85 -3.23 1.37 1.30
C ASP A 85 -3.78 0.00 1.68
N THR A 86 -3.03 -1.06 1.91
CA THR A 86 -1.63 -1.33 1.63
C THR A 86 -1.56 -2.31 0.45
N ASN A 87 -0.66 -3.31 0.46
CA ASN A 87 -0.72 -4.46 -0.42
C ASN A 87 -0.36 -5.77 0.31
N LEU A 88 -0.23 -6.86 -0.45
CA LEU A 88 0.05 -8.20 0.06
C LEU A 88 1.39 -8.32 0.80
N MET A 89 2.33 -7.38 0.64
CA MET A 89 3.58 -7.35 1.41
C MET A 89 3.31 -7.18 2.90
N VAL A 90 2.32 -6.35 3.28
CA VAL A 90 1.92 -6.18 4.68
C VAL A 90 1.35 -7.48 5.23
N ILE A 91 0.51 -8.16 4.43
CA ILE A 91 -0.08 -9.45 4.80
C ILE A 91 1.01 -10.53 4.97
N LYS A 92 1.99 -10.58 4.06
CA LYS A 92 3.15 -11.48 4.16
C LYS A 92 3.93 -11.26 5.46
N VAL A 93 4.29 -10.01 5.77
CA VAL A 93 5.06 -9.68 6.98
C VAL A 93 4.29 -10.09 8.24
N TRP A 94 2.98 -9.83 8.32
CA TRP A 94 2.15 -10.26 9.44
C TRP A 94 2.01 -11.78 9.54
N SER A 95 1.90 -12.46 8.40
CA SER A 95 1.84 -13.93 8.37
C SER A 95 3.13 -14.55 8.93
N GLU A 96 4.28 -14.07 8.46
CA GLU A 96 5.60 -14.51 8.91
C GLU A 96 5.80 -14.23 10.40
N GLU A 97 5.41 -13.05 10.87
CA GLU A 97 5.57 -12.67 12.27
C GLU A 97 4.71 -13.50 13.22
N LYS A 98 3.43 -13.71 12.87
CA LYS A 98 2.47 -14.34 13.79
C LYS A 98 2.41 -15.86 13.68
N PHE A 99 2.66 -16.40 12.49
CA PHE A 99 2.51 -17.82 12.18
C PHE A 99 3.81 -18.49 11.70
N GLY A 100 4.92 -17.75 11.67
CA GLY A 100 6.24 -18.25 11.29
C GLY A 100 6.43 -18.52 9.80
N HIS A 101 5.39 -18.36 8.97
CA HIS A 101 5.44 -18.54 7.53
C HIS A 101 4.31 -17.77 6.82
N CYS A 102 4.44 -17.61 5.51
CA CYS A 102 3.40 -17.07 4.64
C CYS A 102 2.93 -18.15 3.66
N PRO A 103 1.61 -18.40 3.48
CA PRO A 103 1.10 -19.34 2.50
C PRO A 103 1.60 -19.02 1.09
N GLU A 104 2.02 -20.04 0.34
CA GLU A 104 2.55 -19.87 -1.02
C GLU A 104 1.58 -19.17 -1.96
N GLU A 105 0.27 -19.36 -1.77
CA GLU A 105 -0.77 -18.66 -2.53
C GLU A 105 -0.64 -17.13 -2.41
N ILE A 106 -0.43 -16.60 -1.20
CA ILE A 106 -0.24 -15.16 -0.98
C ILE A 106 1.05 -14.69 -1.66
N ILE A 107 2.13 -15.47 -1.54
CA ILE A 107 3.42 -15.14 -2.15
C ILE A 107 3.33 -15.10 -3.68
N ASN A 108 2.70 -16.12 -4.28
CA ASN A 108 2.53 -16.24 -5.72
C ASN A 108 1.70 -15.09 -6.28
N VAL A 109 0.58 -14.75 -5.62
CA VAL A 109 -0.24 -13.61 -6.02
C VAL A 109 0.51 -12.31 -5.82
N MET A 110 1.23 -12.12 -4.72
CA MET A 110 2.04 -10.90 -4.50
C MET A 110 3.08 -10.70 -5.61
N ASN A 111 3.78 -11.77 -6.00
CA ASN A 111 4.85 -11.71 -7.02
C ASN A 111 4.32 -11.48 -8.44
N SER A 112 3.05 -11.80 -8.71
CA SER A 112 2.44 -11.55 -10.02
C SER A 112 1.90 -10.13 -10.18
N ARG A 113 2.05 -9.27 -9.16
CA ARG A 113 1.44 -7.94 -9.12
C ARG A 113 2.47 -6.87 -9.44
N HIS A 114 2.01 -5.85 -10.18
CA HIS A 114 2.83 -4.73 -10.60
C HIS A 114 2.50 -3.47 -9.80
N TYR A 115 3.54 -2.77 -9.34
CA TYR A 115 3.48 -1.44 -8.74
C TYR A 115 4.60 -0.58 -9.33
N ASP A 116 4.32 0.70 -9.58
CA ASP A 116 5.25 1.63 -10.21
C ASP A 116 6.11 2.38 -9.19
N LEU A 117 5.64 2.49 -7.94
CA LEU A 117 6.32 3.18 -6.85
C LEU A 117 5.84 2.66 -5.49
N GLN A 118 6.77 2.54 -4.55
CA GLN A 118 6.53 2.23 -3.15
C GLN A 118 6.85 3.47 -2.29
N LEU A 119 5.90 3.87 -1.45
CA LEU A 119 6.07 4.91 -0.44
C LEU A 119 6.17 4.26 0.94
N LEU A 120 7.37 4.21 1.51
CA LEU A 120 7.63 3.55 2.80
C LEU A 120 7.57 4.57 3.94
N THR A 121 6.47 4.57 4.68
CA THR A 121 6.25 5.48 5.82
C THR A 121 7.05 5.07 7.06
N ASN A 122 7.73 6.05 7.66
CA ASN A 122 8.58 5.88 8.84
C ASN A 122 7.79 6.10 10.16
N VAL A 123 8.40 5.71 11.28
CA VAL A 123 7.77 5.54 12.62
C VAL A 123 7.90 6.76 13.54
N ASP A 124 8.33 7.87 12.97
CA ASP A 124 8.61 9.17 13.57
C ASP A 124 7.36 10.02 13.87
N ILE A 125 6.16 9.41 13.81
CA ILE A 125 4.93 10.00 14.33
C ILE A 125 4.51 9.33 15.66
N PRO A 126 3.78 10.05 16.53
CA PRO A 126 3.28 9.48 17.78
C PRO A 126 2.43 8.23 17.57
N TRP A 127 2.52 7.30 18.51
CA TRP A 127 1.61 6.16 18.55
C TRP A 127 0.21 6.61 18.98
N GLU A 128 -0.79 6.10 18.28
CA GLU A 128 -2.19 6.19 18.68
C GLU A 128 -2.69 4.76 18.96
N ASN A 129 -3.53 4.57 19.96
CA ASN A 129 -4.05 3.25 20.29
C ASN A 129 -5.39 3.01 19.58
N ASP A 130 -5.56 1.86 18.95
CA ASP A 130 -6.87 1.35 18.53
C ASP A 130 -6.92 -0.18 18.65
N PRO A 131 -8.13 -0.80 18.67
CA PRO A 131 -8.29 -2.23 18.97
C PRO A 131 -7.56 -3.20 18.06
N GLN A 132 -7.15 -2.79 16.85
CA GLN A 132 -6.43 -3.68 15.94
C GLN A 132 -4.91 -3.57 16.08
N ARG A 133 -4.38 -2.61 16.83
CA ARG A 133 -2.94 -2.35 16.86
C ARG A 133 -2.22 -3.31 17.83
N GLU A 134 -1.25 -4.08 17.33
CA GLU A 134 -0.64 -5.18 18.10
C GLU A 134 0.70 -4.81 18.76
N HIS A 135 1.52 -3.96 18.12
CA HIS A 135 2.94 -3.84 18.51
C HIS A 135 3.50 -2.40 18.62
N PRO A 136 3.10 -1.61 19.65
CA PRO A 136 3.54 -0.23 19.84
C PRO A 136 5.06 -0.06 19.95
N THR A 137 5.77 -1.04 20.52
CA THR A 137 7.21 -0.97 20.82
C THR A 137 8.09 -1.57 19.73
N ARG A 138 7.52 -2.24 18.71
CA ARG A 138 8.27 -2.93 17.65
C ARG A 138 8.22 -2.21 16.30
N ARG A 139 7.80 -0.95 16.28
CA ARG A 139 7.64 -0.19 15.04
C ARG A 139 8.94 -0.10 14.23
N ASP A 140 10.08 0.15 14.87
CA ASP A 140 11.40 0.16 14.20
C ASP A 140 11.77 -1.20 13.59
N TYR A 141 11.40 -2.29 14.28
CA TYR A 141 11.61 -3.65 13.78
C TYR A 141 10.81 -3.87 12.49
N PHE A 142 9.52 -3.57 12.51
CA PHE A 142 8.68 -3.72 11.31
C PHE A 142 9.12 -2.80 10.19
N TRP A 143 9.54 -1.57 10.49
CA TRP A 143 10.01 -0.64 9.47
C TRP A 143 11.24 -1.19 8.74
N LYS A 144 12.22 -1.72 9.48
CA LYS A 144 13.40 -2.38 8.90
C LYS A 144 13.00 -3.58 8.04
N ARG A 145 12.07 -4.42 8.52
CA ARG A 145 11.54 -5.54 7.74
C ARG A 145 10.90 -5.07 6.44
N TYR A 146 10.03 -4.05 6.48
CA TYR A 146 9.43 -3.50 5.25
C TYR A 146 10.48 -2.94 4.30
N ARG A 147 11.49 -2.22 4.81
CA ARG A 147 12.60 -1.70 4.00
C ARG A 147 13.36 -2.80 3.25
N GLU A 148 13.61 -3.94 3.92
CA GLU A 148 14.22 -5.11 3.30
C GLU A 148 13.32 -5.73 2.22
N GLU A 149 12.02 -5.91 2.51
CA GLU A 149 11.07 -6.46 1.55
C GLU A 149 10.92 -5.55 0.32
N THR A 150 10.79 -4.24 0.49
CA THR A 150 10.69 -3.28 -0.62
C THR A 150 11.93 -3.32 -1.51
N ALA A 151 13.13 -3.39 -0.90
CA ALA A 151 14.39 -3.45 -1.64
C ALA A 151 14.50 -4.70 -2.54
N ARG A 152 13.88 -5.83 -2.15
CA ARG A 152 13.89 -7.08 -2.94
C ARG A 152 12.99 -7.02 -4.17
N THR A 153 12.03 -6.11 -4.22
CA THR A 153 11.07 -6.04 -5.34
C THR A 153 11.65 -5.40 -6.60
N GLY A 154 12.72 -4.60 -6.47
CA GLY A 154 13.25 -3.78 -7.57
C GLY A 154 12.35 -2.59 -7.96
N VAL A 155 11.19 -2.42 -7.30
CA VAL A 155 10.31 -1.26 -7.51
C VAL A 155 10.94 -0.03 -6.86
N PRO A 156 10.93 1.14 -7.53
CA PRO A 156 11.40 2.38 -6.92
C PRO A 156 10.72 2.61 -5.56
N THR A 157 11.52 2.83 -4.52
CA THR A 157 11.05 3.05 -3.15
C THR A 157 11.48 4.42 -2.66
N VAL A 158 10.55 5.16 -2.06
CA VAL A 158 10.82 6.45 -1.40
C VAL A 158 10.41 6.35 0.06
N GLU A 159 11.35 6.61 0.95
CA GLU A 159 11.10 6.68 2.39
C GLU A 159 10.39 8.00 2.73
N ILE A 160 9.33 7.93 3.52
CA ILE A 160 8.48 9.07 3.90
C ILE A 160 8.59 9.31 5.40
N SER A 161 9.21 10.43 5.76
CA SER A 161 9.47 10.86 7.15
C SER A 161 9.18 12.34 7.34
N GLY A 162 9.18 12.79 8.59
CA GLY A 162 8.97 14.17 9.00
C GLY A 162 7.52 14.52 9.32
N PRO A 163 7.25 15.81 9.58
CA PRO A 163 5.90 16.33 9.79
C PRO A 163 4.98 16.10 8.58
N ARG A 164 3.67 16.22 8.81
CA ARG A 164 2.62 15.97 7.81
C ARG A 164 2.89 16.61 6.45
N GLU A 165 3.22 17.90 6.43
CA GLU A 165 3.46 18.64 5.18
C GLU A 165 4.69 18.11 4.42
N GLN A 166 5.77 17.78 5.11
CA GLN A 166 6.98 17.24 4.50
C GLN A 166 6.73 15.85 3.87
N ARG A 167 5.94 15.00 4.54
CA ARG A 167 5.52 13.70 4.00
C ARG A 167 4.73 13.85 2.71
N GLN A 168 3.77 14.77 2.72
CA GLN A 168 2.92 15.09 1.58
C GLN A 168 3.75 15.60 0.39
N GLN A 169 4.63 16.57 0.63
CA GLN A 169 5.53 17.13 -0.40
C GLN A 169 6.45 16.06 -0.99
N THR A 170 7.06 15.22 -0.16
CA THR A 170 7.98 14.16 -0.62
C THR A 170 7.25 13.11 -1.47
N ALA A 171 6.05 12.70 -1.06
CA ALA A 171 5.22 11.77 -1.82
C ALA A 171 4.81 12.35 -3.18
N VAL A 172 4.35 13.61 -3.23
CA VAL A 172 3.97 14.29 -4.48
C VAL A 172 5.17 14.39 -5.42
N GLN A 173 6.34 14.82 -4.92
CA GLN A 173 7.55 14.91 -5.74
C GLN A 173 7.96 13.55 -6.33
N ALA A 174 7.77 12.45 -5.59
CA ALA A 174 8.08 11.11 -6.08
C ALA A 174 7.10 10.65 -7.17
N ILE A 175 5.81 10.92 -6.99
CA ILE A 175 4.74 10.55 -7.93
C ILE A 175 4.81 11.39 -9.20
N ASP A 176 5.07 12.69 -9.10
CA ASP A 176 5.20 13.59 -10.26
C ASP A 176 6.34 13.13 -11.18
N LYS A 177 7.46 12.66 -10.61
CA LYS A 177 8.59 12.13 -11.39
C LYS A 177 8.20 10.92 -12.25
N ILE A 178 7.38 10.00 -11.75
CA ILE A 178 6.96 8.83 -12.53
C ILE A 178 5.86 9.19 -13.54
N LEU A 179 4.97 10.13 -13.21
CA LEU A 179 3.96 10.64 -14.13
C LEU A 179 4.59 11.36 -15.33
N GLN A 180 5.59 12.22 -15.09
CA GLN A 180 6.32 12.93 -16.15
C GLN A 180 7.05 11.96 -17.09
N ARG A 181 7.66 10.89 -16.55
CA ARG A 181 8.31 9.85 -17.37
C ARG A 181 7.32 9.15 -18.27
N LYS A 182 6.14 8.81 -17.75
CA LYS A 182 5.09 8.14 -18.51
C LYS A 182 4.54 8.98 -19.67
N VAL A 183 4.40 10.29 -19.48
CA VAL A 183 3.99 11.22 -20.55
C VAL A 183 5.08 11.36 -21.63
N SER A 184 6.35 11.13 -21.27
CA SER A 184 7.49 11.24 -22.19
C SER A 184 7.87 9.92 -22.87
N SER A 185 7.16 8.82 -22.59
CA SER A 185 7.40 7.47 -23.12
C SER A 185 6.39 7.13 -24.22
#